data_AF-A0A0E3MFC5-F1
#
_entry.id   AF-A0A0E3MFC5-F1
#
_cell.length_a   1.000
_cell.length_b   1.000
_cell.length_c   1.000
_cell.angle_alpha   90.00
_cell.angle_beta   90.00
_cell.angle_gamma   90.00
#
_symmetry.space_group_name_H-M   'P 1'
#
loop_
_entity.id
_entity.type
_entity.pdbx_description
1 polymer ?
#
loop_
_entity_poly.entity_id
_entity_poly.type
_entity_poly.pdbx_seq_one_letter_code
_entity_poly.pdbx_strand_id
1 'polypeptide(L)'
;MERTVKLRVKVDNKTYQKLKEVEEEYKKILEDTINYGLVNKTTSFTRIKSGVYKTEREKHKDLPSHYIYTACEDASERRSVINLSVKLQA
;
A
#
# COMPACT_ATOMS: atom_id res chain seq x y z
N MET A 1 -5.01 21.35 -14.95
CA MET A 1 -4.49 21.84 -13.66
C MET A 1 -5.34 21.27 -12.55
N GLU A 2 -4.84 20.25 -11.84
CA GLU A 2 -5.49 19.82 -10.59
C GLU A 2 -5.12 20.82 -9.49
N ARG A 3 -6.13 21.39 -8.84
CA ARG A 3 -5.95 22.28 -7.69
C ARG A 3 -6.04 21.42 -6.43
N THR A 4 -4.92 21.23 -5.72
CA THR A 4 -4.91 20.55 -4.43
C THR A 4 -5.55 21.46 -3.38
N VAL A 5 -6.62 20.98 -2.74
CA VAL A 5 -7.31 21.69 -1.66
C VAL A 5 -6.95 21.05 -0.32
N LYS A 6 -6.44 21.85 0.62
CA LYS A 6 -6.16 21.40 1.98
C LYS A 6 -7.43 21.46 2.83
N LEU A 7 -8.02 20.31 3.14
CA LEU A 7 -9.14 20.20 4.07
C LEU A 7 -8.62 20.21 5.52
N ARG A 8 -9.30 20.96 6.39
CA ARG A 8 -9.11 20.90 7.85
C ARG A 8 -10.41 20.43 8.48
N VAL A 9 -10.37 19.28 9.14
CA VAL A 9 -11.51 18.70 9.86
C VAL A 9 -11.13 18.61 11.33
N LYS A 10 -12.02 19.05 12.23
CA LYS A 10 -11.88 18.80 13.66
C LYS A 10 -12.33 17.36 13.91
N VAL A 11 -11.43 16.53 14.42
CA VAL A 11 -11.72 15.16 14.85
C VAL A 11 -11.51 15.06 16.35
N ASP A 12 -12.33 14.28 17.03
CA ASP A 12 -12.06 13.95 18.43
C ASP A 12 -10.89 12.95 18.53
N ASN A 13 -10.31 12.82 19.73
CA ASN A 13 -9.15 11.94 19.92
C ASN A 13 -9.49 10.48 19.59
N LYS A 14 -10.72 10.02 19.87
CA LYS A 14 -11.12 8.63 19.61
C LYS A 14 -11.15 8.31 18.11
N THR A 15 -11.70 9.21 17.31
CA THR A 15 -11.74 9.08 15.85
C THR A 15 -10.33 9.16 15.29
N TYR A 16 -9.50 10.08 15.80
CA TYR A 16 -8.10 10.17 15.40
C TYR A 16 -7.32 8.87 15.67
N GLN A 17 -7.46 8.25 16.85
CA GLN A 17 -6.79 6.98 17.14
C GLN A 17 -7.23 5.87 16.17
N LYS A 18 -8.52 5.75 15.87
CA LYS A 18 -9.01 4.76 14.88
C LYS A 18 -8.46 4.98 13.47
N LEU A 19 -8.36 6.24 13.03
CA LEU A 19 -7.75 6.56 11.75
C LEU A 19 -6.28 6.17 11.72
N LYS A 20 -5.56 6.40 12.83
CA LYS A 20 -4.15 6.01 12.97
C LYS A 20 -3.97 4.49 12.95
N GLU A 21 -4.85 3.74 13.60
CA GLU A 21 -4.84 2.27 13.53
C GLU A 21 -4.97 1.77 12.08
N VAL A 22 -5.92 2.34 11.31
CA VAL A 22 -6.10 2.01 9.89
C VAL A 22 -4.88 2.41 9.06
N GLU A 23 -4.29 3.58 9.31
CA GLU A 23 -3.07 4.04 8.65
C GLU A 23 -1.89 3.08 8.91
N GLU A 24 -1.71 2.65 10.15
CA GLU A 24 -0.64 1.73 10.55
C GLU A 24 -0.81 0.34 9.92
N GLU A 25 -2.04 -0.18 9.82
CA GLU A 25 -2.32 -1.42 9.11
C GLU A 25 -2.07 -1.28 7.60
N TYR A 26 -2.57 -0.22 6.98
CA TYR A 26 -2.35 0.03 5.55
C TYR A 26 -0.86 0.11 5.21
N LYS A 27 -0.08 0.79 6.05
CA LYS A 27 1.37 0.91 5.88
C LYS A 27 2.05 -0.45 5.81
N LYS A 28 1.70 -1.39 6.70
CA LYS A 28 2.27 -2.75 6.72
C LYS A 28 1.95 -3.50 5.43
N ILE A 29 0.69 -3.45 5.00
CA ILE A 29 0.25 -4.08 3.73
C ILE A 29 1.03 -3.51 2.56
N LEU A 30 1.19 -2.18 2.50
CA LEU A 30 1.92 -1.50 1.44
C LEU A 30 3.41 -1.89 1.44
N GLU A 31 4.05 -1.99 2.60
CA GLU A 31 5.44 -2.43 2.74
C GLU A 31 5.62 -3.87 2.23
N ASP A 32 4.76 -4.80 2.64
CA ASP A 32 4.79 -6.20 2.19
C ASP A 32 4.57 -6.29 0.65
N THR A 33 3.66 -5.46 0.13
CA THR A 33 3.36 -5.37 -1.30
C THR A 33 4.53 -4.83 -2.11
N ILE A 34 5.19 -3.76 -1.63
CA ILE A 34 6.39 -3.19 -2.27
C ILE A 34 7.54 -4.20 -2.22
N ASN A 35 7.74 -4.86 -1.09
CA ASN A 35 8.77 -5.90 -0.93
C ASN A 35 8.55 -7.06 -1.90
N TYR A 36 7.31 -7.51 -2.11
CA TYR A 36 7.00 -8.49 -3.13
C TYR A 36 7.41 -8.01 -4.53
N GLY A 37 7.08 -6.76 -4.89
CA GLY A 37 7.47 -6.15 -6.16
C GLY A 37 9.00 -6.10 -6.35
N LEU A 38 9.73 -5.74 -5.30
CA LEU A 38 11.20 -5.69 -5.27
C LEU A 38 11.83 -7.06 -5.49
N VAL A 39 11.46 -8.05 -4.65
CA VAL A 39 12.01 -9.41 -4.70
C VAL A 39 11.72 -10.09 -6.04
N ASN A 40 10.52 -9.90 -6.58
CA ASN A 40 10.09 -10.52 -7.83
C ASN A 40 10.37 -9.66 -9.07
N LYS A 41 11.06 -8.52 -8.92
CA LYS A 41 11.40 -7.57 -9.98
C LYS A 41 10.19 -7.22 -10.87
N THR A 42 9.04 -7.01 -10.24
CA THR A 42 7.77 -6.78 -10.94
C THR A 42 7.08 -5.52 -10.47
N THR A 43 6.53 -4.80 -11.44
CA THR A 43 5.77 -3.55 -11.24
C THR A 43 4.35 -3.69 -11.79
N SER A 44 3.99 -4.90 -12.26
CA SER A 44 2.67 -5.20 -12.78
C SER A 44 1.70 -5.37 -11.62
N PHE A 45 0.67 -4.52 -11.60
CA PHE A 45 -0.42 -4.59 -10.63
C PHE A 45 -0.99 -6.01 -10.49
N THR A 46 -1.33 -6.66 -11.61
CA THR A 46 -1.90 -8.01 -11.60
C THR A 46 -0.97 -9.04 -11.00
N ARG A 47 0.34 -8.96 -11.29
CA ARG A 47 1.35 -9.87 -10.70
C ARG A 47 1.52 -9.64 -9.21
N ILE A 48 1.66 -8.39 -8.79
CA ILE A 48 1.76 -8.00 -7.37
C ILE A 48 0.54 -8.52 -6.61
N LYS A 49 -0.68 -8.18 -7.07
CA LYS A 49 -1.93 -8.62 -6.46
C LYS A 49 -2.01 -10.14 -6.36
N SER A 50 -1.65 -10.87 -7.42
CA SER A 50 -1.69 -12.34 -7.40
C SER A 50 -0.75 -12.95 -6.35
N GLY A 51 0.37 -12.28 -6.04
CA GLY A 51 1.36 -12.76 -5.09
C GLY A 51 1.07 -12.43 -3.63
N VAL A 52 0.43 -11.30 -3.35
CA VAL A 52 0.26 -10.81 -1.97
C VAL A 52 -1.17 -10.84 -1.46
N TYR A 53 -2.18 -10.71 -2.34
CA TYR A 53 -3.55 -10.38 -1.92
C TYR A 53 -4.14 -11.41 -0.95
N LYS A 54 -3.94 -12.71 -1.22
CA LYS A 54 -4.47 -13.77 -0.37
C LYS A 54 -3.85 -13.71 1.04
N THR A 55 -2.53 -13.63 1.12
CA THR A 55 -1.79 -13.57 2.38
C THR A 55 -2.17 -12.35 3.20
N GLU A 56 -2.23 -11.17 2.57
CA GLU A 56 -2.62 -9.93 3.26
C GLU A 56 -4.08 -9.95 3.70
N ARG A 57 -4.97 -10.55 2.91
CA ARG A 57 -6.39 -10.73 3.28
C ARG A 57 -6.56 -11.64 4.50
N GLU A 58 -5.72 -12.65 4.62
CA GLU A 58 -5.71 -13.57 5.76
C GLU A 58 -5.10 -12.95 7.03
N LYS A 59 -4.08 -12.10 6.90
CA LYS A 59 -3.48 -11.32 8.01
C LYS A 59 -4.42 -10.22 8.51
N HIS A 60 -5.03 -9.47 7.60
CA HIS A 60 -5.85 -8.29 7.88
C HIS A 60 -7.34 -8.57 7.65
N LYS A 61 -7.91 -9.48 8.46
CA LYS A 61 -9.33 -9.91 8.31
C LYS A 61 -10.35 -8.83 8.68
N ASP A 62 -9.97 -7.92 9.57
CA ASP A 62 -10.85 -6.86 10.04
C ASP A 62 -10.81 -5.62 9.15
N LEU A 63 -9.78 -5.50 8.30
CA LEU A 63 -9.66 -4.40 7.35
C LEU A 63 -10.52 -4.65 6.10
N PRO A 64 -11.23 -3.64 5.59
CA PRO A 64 -11.94 -3.75 4.32
C PRO A 64 -11.00 -4.14 3.16
N SER A 65 -11.46 -5.03 2.29
CA SER A 65 -10.64 -5.62 1.23
C SER A 65 -10.08 -4.62 0.21
N HIS A 66 -10.72 -3.46 0.06
CA HIS A 66 -10.27 -2.42 -0.86
C HIS A 66 -8.92 -1.83 -0.45
N TYR A 67 -8.58 -1.78 0.84
CA TYR A 67 -7.26 -1.29 1.28
C TYR A 67 -6.12 -2.17 0.75
N ILE A 68 -6.30 -3.49 0.71
CA ILE A 68 -5.30 -4.41 0.14
C ILE A 68 -5.20 -4.21 -1.38
N TYR A 69 -6.34 -3.98 -2.04
CA TYR A 69 -6.36 -3.69 -3.47
C TYR A 69 -5.61 -2.39 -3.78
N THR A 70 -5.89 -1.31 -3.04
CA THR A 70 -5.23 -0.01 -3.22
C THR A 70 -3.74 -0.10 -2.92
N ALA A 71 -3.32 -0.86 -1.90
CA ALA A 71 -1.89 -1.08 -1.65
C ALA A 71 -1.18 -1.75 -2.84
N CYS A 72 -1.84 -2.71 -3.51
CA CYS A 72 -1.33 -3.33 -4.75
C CYS A 72 -1.20 -2.32 -5.89
N GLU A 73 -2.17 -1.41 -6.03
CA GLU A 73 -2.18 -0.34 -7.02
C GLU A 73 -1.06 0.66 -6.75
N ASP A 74 -0.99 1.20 -5.53
CA ASP A 74 0.07 2.10 -5.06
C ASP A 74 1.47 1.52 -5.29
N ALA A 75 1.69 0.24 -4.96
CA ALA A 75 2.97 -0.42 -5.17
C ALA A 75 3.33 -0.51 -6.66
N SER A 76 2.34 -0.76 -7.52
CA SER A 76 2.54 -0.81 -8.97
C SER A 76 2.88 0.56 -9.56
N GLU A 77 2.32 1.64 -9.02
CA GLU A 77 2.62 3.02 -9.41
C GLU A 77 4.00 3.48 -8.89
N ARG A 78 4.46 2.94 -7.76
CA ARG A 78 5.82 3.14 -7.21
C ARG A 78 6.92 2.39 -7.98
N ARG A 79 6.74 2.26 -9.30
CA ARG A 79 7.66 1.62 -10.24
C ARG A 79 9.07 2.20 -10.21
N SER A 80 9.22 3.49 -9.93
CA SER A 80 10.52 4.15 -9.79
C SER A 80 11.35 3.53 -8.65
N VAL A 81 10.77 3.36 -7.46
CA VAL A 81 11.43 2.75 -6.30
C VAL A 81 11.88 1.34 -6.62
N ILE A 82 11.00 0.53 -7.22
CA ILE A 82 11.30 -0.87 -7.57
C ILE A 82 12.42 -0.95 -8.62
N ASN A 83 12.34 -0.13 -9.67
CA ASN A 83 13.34 -0.14 -10.74
C ASN A 83 14.71 0.40 -10.31
N LEU A 84 14.75 1.37 -9.38
CA LEU A 84 16.01 1.90 -8.85
C LEU A 84 16.76 0.84 -8.03
N SER A 85 16.06 0.11 -7.15
CA SER A 85 16.67 -0.96 -6.35
C SER A 85 17.19 -2.11 -7.22
N VAL A 86 16.48 -2.48 -8.29
CA VAL A 86 16.93 -3.52 -9.23
C VAL A 86 18.20 -3.12 -9.99
N LYS A 87 18.35 -1.84 -10.35
CA LYS A 87 19.54 -1.33 -11.05
C LYS A 87 20.77 -1.23 -10.17
N LEU A 88 20.61 -1.04 -8.85
CA LEU A 88 21.72 -0.94 -7.90
C LEU A 88 22.28 -2.31 -7.47
N GLN A 89 21.57 -3.41 -7.78
CA GLN A 89 21.96 -4.78 -7.48
C GLN A 89 22.47 -5.56 -8.71
N ALA A 90 22.64 -4.88 -9.84
CA ALA A 90 23.14 -5.43 -11.11
C ALA A 90 24.51 -4.82 -11.44
#